data_AF-A0A963TNN3-F1
#
_entry.id   AF-A0A963TNN3-F1
#
_cell.length_a   1.000
_cell.length_b   1.000
_cell.length_c   1.000
_cell.angle_alpha   90.00
_cell.angle_beta   90.00
_cell.angle_gamma   90.00
#
_symmetry.space_group_name_H-M   'P 1'
#
loop_
_entity.id
_entity.type
_entity.pdbx_description
1 polymer ?
#
loop_
_entity_poly.entity_id
_entity_poly.type
_entity_poly.pdbx_seq_one_letter_code
_entity_poly.pdbx_strand_id
1 'polypeptide(L)'
;MAKTSPKYKVGYGQPPRQSQFKKGRSGNPKGRPKGKPNLKTTLNQVLSRKISLRDGDDVRAVNVVEGLILSTLMRAVKGHAPSARLLFDLIHQHYPESELEDEGGAVSAKDHELIADFLRRQGIDLAKPLNLETPRKRSGGANAPRK
;
A
#
# COMPACT_ATOMS: atom_id res chain seq x y z
N MET A 1 -52.46 -38.62 -30.73
CA MET A 1 -53.03 -38.36 -29.39
C MET A 1 -52.52 -37.03 -28.87
N ALA A 2 -53.40 -36.03 -28.73
CA ALA A 2 -53.02 -34.70 -28.28
C ALA A 2 -52.79 -34.70 -26.75
N LYS A 3 -51.59 -34.29 -26.31
CA LYS A 3 -51.25 -34.15 -24.88
C LYS A 3 -51.93 -32.90 -24.31
N THR A 4 -52.99 -33.09 -23.53
CA THR A 4 -53.59 -32.02 -22.73
C THR A 4 -52.59 -31.53 -21.68
N SER A 5 -52.15 -30.29 -21.80
CA SER A 5 -51.23 -29.66 -20.85
C SER A 5 -51.94 -29.44 -19.50
N PRO A 6 -51.28 -29.65 -18.34
CA PRO A 6 -51.91 -29.43 -17.05
C PRO A 6 -52.25 -27.94 -16.86
N LYS A 7 -53.48 -27.69 -16.38
CA LYS A 7 -54.02 -26.35 -16.14
C LYS A 7 -53.21 -25.68 -15.01
N TYR A 8 -52.61 -24.52 -15.27
CA TYR A 8 -51.74 -23.81 -14.32
C TYR A 8 -52.51 -23.45 -13.04
N LYS A 9 -52.11 -24.01 -11.89
CA LYS A 9 -52.71 -23.74 -10.58
C LYS A 9 -52.11 -22.44 -10.03
N VAL A 10 -52.98 -21.51 -9.63
CA VAL A 10 -52.59 -20.26 -8.97
C VAL A 10 -52.63 -20.48 -7.45
N GLY A 11 -51.64 -19.96 -6.72
CA GLY A 11 -51.52 -20.12 -5.27
C GLY A 11 -50.35 -19.34 -4.69
N TYR A 12 -50.04 -19.55 -3.40
CA TYR A 12 -48.90 -18.93 -2.75
C TYR A 12 -47.59 -19.29 -3.48
N GLY A 13 -46.80 -18.29 -3.87
CA GLY A 13 -45.58 -18.48 -4.68
C GLY A 13 -45.81 -18.88 -6.14
N GLN A 14 -47.06 -18.98 -6.60
CA GLN A 14 -47.44 -19.34 -7.98
C GLN A 14 -48.33 -18.25 -8.59
N PRO A 15 -47.74 -17.10 -8.99
CA PRO A 15 -48.49 -15.98 -9.52
C PRO A 15 -49.12 -16.31 -10.88
N PRO A 16 -50.29 -15.76 -11.23
CA PRO A 16 -50.94 -16.00 -12.52
C PRO A 16 -50.00 -15.73 -13.71
N ARG A 17 -49.99 -16.62 -14.71
CA ARG A 17 -49.12 -16.47 -15.90
C ARG A 17 -49.29 -15.15 -16.64
N GLN A 18 -50.50 -14.60 -16.66
CA GLN A 18 -50.82 -13.34 -17.33
C GLN A 18 -50.17 -12.11 -16.69
N SER A 19 -49.85 -12.17 -15.39
CA SER A 19 -49.21 -11.06 -14.66
C SER A 19 -47.71 -11.26 -14.44
N GLN A 20 -47.14 -12.41 -14.85
CA GLN A 20 -45.70 -12.64 -14.76
C GLN A 20 -44.93 -11.77 -15.76
N PHE A 21 -43.81 -11.18 -15.32
CA PHE A 21 -42.91 -10.49 -16.22
C PHE A 21 -42.22 -11.49 -17.16
N LYS A 22 -42.07 -11.12 -18.43
CA LYS A 22 -41.32 -11.92 -19.41
C LYS A 22 -39.84 -12.00 -18.99
N LYS A 23 -39.24 -13.19 -19.08
CA LYS A 23 -37.81 -13.39 -18.81
C LYS A 23 -36.98 -12.38 -19.62
N GLY A 24 -36.09 -11.64 -18.94
CA GLY A 24 -35.24 -10.62 -19.55
C GLY A 24 -35.86 -9.22 -19.65
N ARG A 25 -37.15 -9.04 -19.32
CA ARG A 25 -37.81 -7.73 -19.29
C ARG A 25 -38.13 -7.34 -17.85
N SER A 26 -37.50 -6.27 -17.39
CA SER A 26 -37.89 -5.60 -16.13
C SER A 26 -39.35 -5.14 -16.21
N GLY A 27 -40.10 -5.29 -15.12
CA GLY A 27 -41.44 -4.71 -14.99
C GLY A 27 -41.46 -3.18 -15.04
N ASN A 28 -40.33 -2.55 -14.71
CA ASN A 28 -40.11 -1.12 -14.91
C ASN A 28 -38.92 -0.90 -15.86
N PRO A 29 -39.13 -0.80 -17.18
CA PRO A 29 -38.07 -0.53 -18.15
C PRO A 29 -37.44 0.86 -18.00
N LYS A 30 -38.11 1.80 -17.32
CA LYS A 30 -37.58 3.13 -16.95
C LYS A 30 -36.92 3.13 -15.56
N GLY A 31 -36.81 1.98 -14.89
CA GLY A 31 -36.08 1.83 -13.64
C GLY A 31 -34.60 2.18 -13.80
N ARG A 32 -33.83 2.18 -12.70
CA ARG A 32 -32.41 2.55 -12.72
C ARG A 32 -31.67 1.71 -13.79
N PRO A 33 -31.17 2.32 -14.88
CA PRO A 33 -30.51 1.56 -15.93
C PRO A 33 -29.23 0.95 -15.38
N LYS A 34 -28.94 -0.28 -15.83
CA LYS A 34 -27.69 -0.97 -15.51
C LYS A 34 -26.52 -0.12 -16.03
N GLY A 35 -25.55 0.17 -15.17
CA GLY A 35 -24.33 0.88 -15.56
C GLY A 35 -24.37 2.41 -15.47
N LYS A 36 -25.34 3.04 -14.78
CA LYS A 36 -25.20 4.47 -14.46
C LYS A 36 -23.89 4.69 -13.68
N PRO A 37 -23.02 5.62 -14.09
CA PRO A 37 -21.78 5.91 -13.37
C PRO A 37 -22.13 6.34 -11.95
N ASN A 38 -21.53 5.66 -10.98
CA ASN A 38 -21.52 6.07 -9.59
C ASN A 38 -20.24 6.87 -9.31
N LEU A 39 -20.19 7.56 -8.15
CA LEU A 39 -19.04 8.40 -7.79
C LEU A 39 -17.72 7.63 -7.85
N LYS A 40 -17.69 6.39 -7.36
CA LYS A 40 -16.51 5.52 -7.39
C LYS A 40 -16.03 5.24 -8.82
N THR A 41 -16.94 4.91 -9.74
CA THR A 41 -16.60 4.65 -11.14
C THR A 41 -16.08 5.90 -11.84
N THR A 42 -16.69 7.06 -11.58
CA THR A 42 -16.24 8.33 -12.14
C THR A 42 -14.86 8.72 -11.59
N LEU A 43 -14.65 8.56 -10.28
CA LEU A 43 -13.38 8.86 -9.63
C LEU A 43 -12.25 8.00 -10.19
N ASN A 44 -12.45 6.69 -10.27
CA ASN A 44 -11.45 5.79 -10.85
C ASN A 44 -11.13 6.15 -12.30
N GLN A 45 -12.15 6.51 -13.09
CA GLN A 45 -11.94 6.95 -14.47
C GLN A 45 -11.10 8.22 -14.53
N VAL A 46 -11.36 9.22 -13.68
CA VAL A 46 -10.57 10.45 -13.61
C VAL A 46 -9.14 10.18 -13.18
N LEU A 47 -8.95 9.40 -12.11
CA LEU A 47 -7.64 9.06 -11.56
C LEU A 47 -6.77 8.27 -12.55
N SER A 48 -7.39 7.48 -13.42
CA SER A 48 -6.70 6.69 -14.44
C SER A 48 -6.31 7.49 -15.70
N ARG A 49 -6.77 8.75 -15.84
CA ARG A 49 -6.42 9.57 -17.00
C ARG A 49 -4.93 9.89 -16.99
N LYS A 50 -4.37 10.04 -18.20
CA LYS A 50 -2.99 10.49 -18.39
C LYS A 50 -2.93 12.01 -18.40
N ILE A 51 -1.97 12.56 -17.68
CA ILE A 51 -1.62 13.98 -17.62
C ILE A 51 -0.15 14.14 -17.98
N SER A 52 0.19 15.26 -18.63
CA SER A 52 1.59 15.63 -18.89
C SER A 52 2.17 16.26 -17.63
N LEU A 53 3.19 15.63 -17.05
CA LEU A 53 3.97 16.19 -15.96
C LEU A 53 5.37 16.51 -16.47
N ARG A 54 5.85 17.72 -16.16
CA ARG A 54 7.22 18.13 -16.42
C ARG A 54 8.08 17.81 -15.20
N ASP A 55 9.13 17.04 -15.41
CA ASP A 55 10.09 16.63 -14.40
C ASP A 55 11.48 17.09 -14.86
N GLY A 56 11.88 18.29 -14.42
CA GLY A 56 13.03 18.98 -14.98
C GLY A 56 12.86 19.31 -16.47
N ASP A 57 13.76 18.77 -17.28
CA ASP A 57 13.79 19.00 -18.73
C ASP A 57 12.85 18.06 -19.51
N ASP A 58 12.47 16.92 -18.91
CA ASP A 58 11.63 15.91 -19.55
C ASP A 58 10.14 16.13 -19.28
N VAL A 59 9.31 15.85 -20.29
CA VAL A 59 7.85 15.84 -20.18
C VAL A 59 7.36 14.41 -20.37
N ARG A 60 6.74 13.85 -19.32
CA ARG A 60 6.20 12.48 -19.34
C ARG A 60 4.70 12.45 -19.11
N ALA A 61 4.04 11.48 -19.74
CA ALA A 61 2.61 11.23 -19.56
C ALA A 61 2.37 10.21 -18.44
N VAL A 62 2.04 10.72 -17.24
CA VAL A 62 1.78 9.92 -16.03
C VAL A 62 0.29 9.87 -15.74
N ASN A 63 -0.16 8.89 -14.94
CA ASN A 63 -1.56 8.94 -14.48
C ASN A 63 -1.74 10.05 -13.41
N VAL A 64 -2.99 10.43 -13.11
CA VAL A 64 -3.25 11.54 -12.17
C VAL A 64 -2.71 11.24 -10.76
N VAL A 65 -2.85 10.00 -10.29
CA VAL A 65 -2.39 9.59 -8.95
C VAL A 65 -0.87 9.66 -8.84
N GLU A 66 -0.18 9.10 -9.82
CA GLU A 66 1.27 9.12 -9.96
C GLU A 66 1.78 10.56 -10.05
N GLY A 67 1.14 11.41 -10.86
CA GLY A 67 1.48 12.82 -10.94
C GLY A 67 1.27 13.60 -9.63
N LEU A 68 0.22 13.25 -8.86
CA LEU A 68 -0.01 13.83 -7.54
C LEU A 68 1.08 13.42 -6.54
N ILE A 69 1.47 12.15 -6.53
CA ILE A 69 2.55 11.64 -5.67
C ILE A 69 3.88 12.30 -6.03
N LEU A 70 4.22 12.34 -7.33
CA LEU A 70 5.46 12.95 -7.83
C LEU A 70 5.51 14.45 -7.52
N SER A 71 4.44 15.20 -7.77
CA SER A 71 4.41 16.64 -7.46
C SER A 71 4.54 16.89 -5.95
N THR A 72 3.95 16.04 -5.12
CA THR A 72 4.09 16.11 -3.66
C THR A 72 5.53 15.80 -3.23
N LEU A 73 6.18 14.81 -3.86
CA LEU A 73 7.60 14.46 -3.65
C LEU A 73 8.52 15.61 -4.03
N MET A 74 8.38 16.16 -5.23
CA MET A 74 9.19 17.31 -5.68
C MET A 74 9.08 18.49 -4.72
N ARG A 75 7.88 18.76 -4.21
CA ARG A 75 7.62 19.84 -3.25
C ARG A 75 8.22 19.54 -1.87
N ALA A 76 8.15 18.28 -1.41
CA ALA A 76 8.78 17.82 -0.18
C ALA A 76 10.31 17.96 -0.23
N VAL A 77 10.93 17.48 -1.33
CA VAL A 77 12.39 17.60 -1.57
C VAL A 77 12.83 19.06 -1.59
N LYS A 78 11.97 19.97 -2.08
CA LYS A 78 12.23 21.42 -2.05
C LYS A 78 12.08 22.08 -0.67
N GLY A 79 11.82 21.31 0.39
CA GLY A 79 11.76 21.79 1.78
C GLY A 79 10.35 22.03 2.33
N HIS A 80 9.29 21.64 1.63
CA HIS A 80 7.92 21.79 2.14
C HIS A 80 7.58 20.68 3.15
N ALA A 81 7.85 20.94 4.42
CA ALA A 81 7.65 19.96 5.51
C ALA A 81 6.26 19.29 5.55
N PRO A 82 5.13 19.97 5.30
CA PRO A 82 3.83 19.30 5.25
C PRO A 82 3.72 18.26 4.13
N SER A 83 4.35 18.49 2.98
CA SER A 83 4.37 17.52 1.88
C SER A 83 5.24 16.32 2.21
N ALA A 84 6.37 16.53 2.88
CA ALA A 84 7.22 15.45 3.35
C ALA A 84 6.48 14.58 4.36
N ARG A 85 5.78 15.19 5.32
CA ARG A 85 4.95 14.47 6.30
C ARG A 85 3.90 13.59 5.64
N LEU A 86 3.14 14.14 4.69
CA LEU A 86 2.12 13.36 3.95
C LEU A 86 2.72 12.14 3.24
N LEU A 87 3.93 12.26 2.69
CA LEU A 87 4.61 11.13 2.05
C LEU A 87 5.08 10.10 3.07
N PHE A 88 5.66 10.51 4.19
CA PHE A 88 6.05 9.59 5.26
C PHE A 88 4.85 8.84 5.83
N ASP A 89 3.72 9.51 6.01
CA ASP A 89 2.46 8.88 6.46
C ASP A 89 1.99 7.82 5.45
N LEU A 90 2.03 8.13 4.14
CA LEU A 90 1.67 7.18 3.07
C LEU A 90 2.63 5.99 3.00
N ILE A 91 3.94 6.23 3.14
CA ILE A 91 4.96 5.18 3.14
C ILE A 91 4.72 4.25 4.32
N HIS A 92 4.57 4.79 5.52
CA HIS A 92 4.36 3.97 6.73
C HIS A 92 3.07 3.14 6.67
N GLN A 93 2.01 3.65 6.01
CA GLN A 93 0.76 2.92 5.83
C GLN A 93 0.88 1.75 4.85
N HIS A 94 1.76 1.84 3.84
CA HIS A 94 1.80 0.89 2.72
C HIS A 94 3.06 0.01 2.69
N TYR A 95 4.13 0.43 3.35
CA TYR A 95 5.39 -0.31 3.51
C TYR A 95 5.67 -0.43 5.00
N PRO A 96 5.01 -1.35 5.71
CA PRO A 96 5.38 -1.65 7.10
C PRO A 96 6.84 -2.13 7.13
N GLU A 97 7.59 -1.69 8.15
CA GLU A 97 9.02 -1.95 8.33
C GLU A 97 9.44 -3.42 8.09
N SER A 98 8.51 -4.36 8.29
CA SER A 98 8.70 -5.80 8.04
C SER A 98 9.05 -6.18 6.61
N GLU A 99 8.79 -5.33 5.61
CA GLU A 99 9.19 -5.59 4.22
C GLU A 99 10.62 -5.09 3.91
N LEU A 100 11.25 -4.32 4.79
CA LEU A 100 12.63 -3.84 4.63
C LEU A 100 13.68 -4.87 5.06
N GLU A 101 13.26 -6.05 5.56
CA GLU A 101 14.14 -7.11 6.06
C GLU A 101 14.36 -8.28 5.08
N ASP A 102 13.67 -8.35 3.93
CA ASP A 102 13.74 -9.51 3.01
C ASP A 102 14.69 -9.35 1.80
N GLU A 103 15.36 -8.21 1.62
CA GLU A 103 16.45 -8.02 0.65
C GLU A 103 17.84 -8.37 1.24
N GLY A 104 17.86 -8.86 2.49
CA GLY A 104 19.01 -9.50 3.12
C GLY A 104 18.70 -10.97 3.33
N GLY A 105 18.39 -11.69 2.25
CA GLY A 105 18.02 -13.10 2.29
C GLY A 105 18.86 -13.85 3.31
N ALA A 106 18.19 -14.48 4.28
CA ALA A 106 18.79 -15.13 5.45
C ALA A 106 20.14 -15.75 5.07
N VAL A 107 21.24 -15.12 5.52
CA VAL A 107 22.60 -15.55 5.22
C VAL A 107 22.65 -17.04 5.55
N SER A 108 23.01 -17.87 4.56
CA SER A 108 22.95 -19.31 4.73
C SER A 108 23.81 -19.69 5.93
N ALA A 109 23.41 -20.71 6.71
CA ALA A 109 24.25 -21.22 7.81
C ALA A 109 25.69 -21.52 7.35
N LYS A 110 25.84 -21.87 6.07
CA LYS A 110 27.13 -22.08 5.39
C LYS A 110 27.95 -20.81 5.19
N ASP A 111 27.30 -19.71 4.87
CA ASP A 111 27.94 -18.40 4.68
C ASP A 111 28.38 -17.85 6.04
N HIS A 112 27.59 -18.07 7.10
CA HIS A 112 28.00 -17.79 8.47
C HIS A 112 29.27 -18.56 8.87
N GLU A 113 29.38 -19.84 8.51
CA GLU A 113 30.61 -20.63 8.75
C GLU A 113 31.81 -20.09 7.98
N LEU A 114 31.61 -19.66 6.73
CA LEU A 114 32.66 -19.10 5.88
C LEU A 114 33.17 -17.76 6.45
N ILE A 115 32.25 -16.89 6.88
CA ILE A 115 32.57 -15.61 7.52
C ILE A 115 33.29 -15.85 8.85
N ALA A 116 32.83 -16.81 9.66
CA ALA A 116 33.45 -17.16 10.92
C ALA A 116 34.88 -17.72 10.73
N ASP A 117 35.11 -18.52 9.69
CA ASP A 117 36.45 -19.00 9.32
C ASP A 117 37.36 -17.84 8.86
N PHE A 118 36.84 -16.93 8.01
CA PHE A 118 37.59 -15.76 7.56
C PHE A 118 38.02 -14.86 8.73
N LEU A 119 37.13 -14.57 9.67
CA LEU A 119 37.43 -13.75 10.85
C LEU A 119 38.46 -14.41 11.77
N ARG A 120 38.37 -15.73 11.96
CA ARG A 120 39.37 -16.51 12.73
C ARG A 120 40.76 -16.43 12.10
N ARG A 121 40.86 -16.50 10.77
CA ARG A 121 42.15 -16.35 10.04
C ARG A 121 42.77 -14.97 10.19
N GLN A 122 41.93 -13.93 10.32
CA GLN A 122 42.38 -12.55 10.57
C GLN A 122 42.68 -12.28 12.06
N GLY A 123 42.58 -13.30 12.92
CA GLY A 123 42.83 -13.17 14.36
C GLY A 123 41.74 -12.43 15.13
N ILE A 124 40.56 -12.24 14.52
CA ILE A 124 39.40 -11.61 15.15
C ILE A 124 38.57 -12.70 15.81
N ASP A 125 38.72 -12.81 17.13
CA ASP A 125 37.99 -13.79 17.94
C ASP A 125 36.66 -13.20 18.44
N LEU A 126 35.55 -13.70 17.90
CA LEU A 126 34.19 -13.31 18.28
C LEU A 126 33.83 -13.72 19.72
N ALA A 127 34.58 -14.64 20.34
CA ALA A 127 34.38 -15.07 21.73
C ALA A 127 35.07 -14.15 22.75
N LYS A 128 35.90 -13.20 22.30
CA LYS A 128 36.54 -12.21 23.17
C LYS A 128 35.60 -10.99 23.29
N PRO A 129 35.14 -10.63 24.50
CA PRO A 129 34.36 -9.42 24.65
C PRO A 129 35.21 -8.24 24.19
N LEU A 130 34.65 -7.41 23.31
CA LEU A 130 35.23 -6.14 22.92
C LEU A 130 35.38 -5.31 24.20
N ASN A 131 36.60 -5.21 24.73
CA ASN A 131 36.90 -4.37 25.88
C ASN A 131 36.74 -2.90 25.46
N LEU A 132 35.49 -2.45 25.43
CA LEU A 132 35.13 -1.06 25.43
C LEU A 132 35.50 -0.54 26.83
N GLU A 133 36.75 -0.13 27.00
CA GLU A 133 37.13 0.66 28.17
C GLU A 133 36.19 1.86 28.24
N THR A 134 35.28 1.83 29.20
CA THR A 134 34.37 2.93 29.45
C THR A 134 35.24 4.12 29.86
N PRO A 135 35.10 5.31 29.25
CA PRO A 135 35.94 6.45 29.59
C PRO A 135 35.79 6.74 31.08
N ARG A 136 36.92 6.73 31.80
CA ARG A 136 37.00 6.95 33.25
C ARG A 136 36.15 8.15 33.63
N LYS A 137 35.14 7.93 34.48
CA LYS A 137 34.38 8.99 35.16
C LYS A 137 35.40 9.99 35.73
N ARG A 138 35.43 11.22 35.22
CA ARG A 138 36.16 12.32 35.87
C ARG A 138 35.46 12.61 37.20
N SER A 139 35.92 11.96 38.26
CA SER A 139 35.63 12.32 39.63
C SER A 139 36.35 13.61 39.97
N GLY A 140 35.62 14.56 40.55
CA GLY A 140 36.20 15.61 41.40
C GLY A 140 36.04 17.02 40.86
N GLY A 141 35.26 17.82 41.58
CA GLY A 141 35.21 19.26 41.38
C GLY A 141 33.98 19.93 41.98
N ALA A 142 33.73 19.69 43.27
CA ALA A 142 32.79 20.51 44.04
C ALA A 142 33.22 21.98 43.96
N ASN A 143 32.29 22.87 43.60
CA ASN A 143 32.35 24.25 44.09
C ASN A 143 30.94 24.84 44.16
N ALA A 144 30.46 24.95 45.39
CA ALA A 144 29.28 25.71 45.79
C ALA A 144 29.73 27.16 46.14
N PRO A 145 28.81 28.10 46.42
CA PRO A 145 28.70 29.37 45.72
C PRO A 145 29.41 30.55 46.42
N ARG A 146 29.54 31.70 45.73
CA ARG A 146 29.84 32.98 46.38
C ARG A 146 28.90 34.10 45.93
N LYS A 147 28.17 34.60 46.93
CA LYS A 147 27.54 35.91 47.16
C LYS A 147 26.59 36.48 46.11
#